data_AF-A0A1V2Q3B3-F1
#
_entry.id   AF-A0A1V2Q3B3-F1
#
_cell.length_a   1.000
_cell.length_b   1.000
_cell.length_c   1.000
_cell.angle_alpha   90.00
_cell.angle_beta   90.00
_cell.angle_gamma   90.00
#
_symmetry.space_group_name_H-M   'P 1'
#
loop_
_entity.id
_entity.type
_entity.pdbx_description
1 polymer ?
#
loop_
_entity_poly.entity_id
_entity_poly.type
_entity_poly.pdbx_seq_one_letter_code
_entity_poly.pdbx_strand_id
1 'polypeptide(L)'
;MQAMTANMVGLKQAAESGSFAISEAGAQAYLKAIDDALSDLRKMDRQIGRLRQETKLGTSPDGTAMASYNQESVEGGGGTTGIVPAIEQLRSALNEARDAMQKAIENYREVDSSNASTYQRY
;
A
#
# COMPACT_ATOMS: atom_id res chain seq x y z
N MET A 1 3.46 -9.21 -4.67
CA MET A 1 3.02 -7.84 -4.28
C MET A 1 2.03 -7.24 -5.26
N GLN A 2 2.20 -7.38 -6.58
CA GLN A 2 1.24 -6.84 -7.57
C GLN A 2 -0.23 -7.13 -7.28
N ALA A 3 -0.60 -8.36 -6.91
CA ALA A 3 -1.99 -8.68 -6.55
C ALA A 3 -2.48 -7.90 -5.31
N MET A 4 -1.61 -7.70 -4.30
CA MET A 4 -1.96 -6.88 -3.13
C MET A 4 -2.14 -5.41 -3.52
N THR A 5 -1.23 -4.87 -4.34
CA THR A 5 -1.33 -3.51 -4.86
C THR A 5 -2.63 -3.32 -5.65
N ALA A 6 -2.96 -4.27 -6.54
CA ALA A 6 -4.21 -4.25 -7.30
C ALA A 6 -5.46 -4.28 -6.41
N ASN A 7 -5.45 -5.11 -5.35
CA ASN A 7 -6.53 -5.16 -4.38
C ASN A 7 -6.71 -3.81 -3.65
N MET A 8 -5.62 -3.12 -3.29
CA MET A 8 -5.70 -1.81 -2.65
C MET A 8 -6.20 -0.72 -3.59
N VAL A 9 -5.81 -0.77 -4.86
CA VAL A 9 -6.38 0.11 -5.90
C VAL A 9 -7.89 -0.15 -6.05
N GLY A 10 -8.32 -1.41 -6.08
CA GLY A 10 -9.73 -1.77 -6.11
C GLY A 10 -10.49 -1.28 -4.86
N LEU A 11 -9.87 -1.37 -3.69
CA LEU A 11 -10.43 -0.88 -2.44
C LEU A 11 -10.66 0.64 -2.45
N LYS A 12 -9.67 1.40 -2.94
CA LYS A 12 -9.78 2.83 -3.16
C LYS A 12 -10.97 3.16 -4.07
N GLN A 13 -11.09 2.49 -5.22
CA GLN A 13 -12.18 2.71 -6.17
C GLN A 13 -13.56 2.40 -5.56
N ALA A 14 -13.66 1.32 -4.78
CA ALA A 14 -14.90 0.97 -4.08
C ALA A 14 -15.29 2.03 -3.04
N ALA A 15 -14.32 2.55 -2.28
CA ALA A 15 -14.54 3.61 -1.31
C ALA A 15 -14.95 4.93 -1.98
N GLU A 16 -14.28 5.34 -3.05
CA GLU A 16 -14.56 6.58 -3.79
C GLU A 16 -15.92 6.55 -4.51
N SER A 17 -16.33 5.40 -5.04
CA SER A 17 -17.60 5.26 -5.75
C SER A 17 -18.83 5.19 -4.83
N GLY A 18 -18.63 5.07 -3.51
CA GLY A 18 -19.71 4.82 -2.56
C GLY A 18 -20.40 3.45 -2.75
N SER A 19 -19.89 2.58 -3.62
CA SER A 19 -20.40 1.19 -3.79
C SER A 19 -20.13 0.31 -2.57
N PHE A 20 -19.35 0.81 -1.61
CA PHE A 20 -18.97 0.08 -0.42
C PHE A 20 -19.96 0.33 0.72
N ALA A 21 -21.01 -0.48 0.79
CA ALA A 21 -21.88 -0.55 1.97
C ALA A 21 -21.15 -1.30 3.10
N ILE A 22 -20.31 -0.59 3.85
CA ILE A 22 -19.61 -1.14 5.01
C ILE A 22 -20.08 -0.44 6.29
N SER A 23 -20.19 -1.20 7.38
CA SER A 23 -20.43 -0.63 8.70
C SER A 23 -19.21 0.17 9.15
N GLU A 24 -19.42 1.18 10.01
CA GLU A 24 -18.31 1.95 10.57
C GLU A 24 -17.27 1.05 11.27
N ALA A 25 -17.74 0.04 12.02
CA ALA A 25 -16.87 -0.94 12.66
C ALA A 25 -16.05 -1.75 11.64
N GLY A 26 -16.64 -2.14 10.51
CA GLY A 26 -15.93 -2.80 9.42
C GLY A 26 -14.88 -1.89 8.77
N ALA A 27 -15.23 -0.62 8.53
CA ALA A 27 -14.31 0.35 7.95
C ALA A 27 -13.11 0.62 8.87
N GLN A 28 -13.34 0.74 10.18
CA GLN A 28 -12.27 0.86 11.18
C GLN A 28 -11.36 -0.37 11.21
N ALA A 29 -11.92 -1.58 11.07
CA ALA A 29 -11.11 -2.80 10.99
C ALA A 29 -10.19 -2.81 9.75
N TYR A 30 -10.69 -2.36 8.60
CA TYR A 30 -9.86 -2.21 7.39
C TYR A 30 -8.77 -1.15 7.56
N LEU A 31 -9.10 0.03 8.10
CA LEU A 31 -8.11 1.07 8.39
C LEU A 31 -7.00 0.55 9.31
N LYS A 32 -7.37 -0.19 10.36
CA LYS A 32 -6.40 -0.82 11.25
C LYS A 32 -5.49 -1.80 10.51
N ALA A 33 -6.06 -2.66 9.64
CA ALA A 33 -5.27 -3.61 8.87
C ALA A 33 -4.30 -2.92 7.91
N ILE A 34 -4.71 -1.81 7.29
CA ILE A 34 -3.85 -1.00 6.42
C ILE A 34 -2.72 -0.36 7.23
N ASP A 35 -3.02 0.21 8.41
CA ASP A 35 -2.02 0.81 9.30
C ASP A 35 -1.00 -0.22 9.81
N ASP A 36 -1.46 -1.42 10.16
CA ASP A 36 -0.59 -2.53 10.56
C ASP A 36 0.34 -2.95 9.40
N ALA A 37 -0.20 -3.09 8.19
CA ALA A 37 0.59 -3.41 7.00
C ALA A 37 1.64 -2.32 6.69
N LEU A 38 1.26 -1.04 6.76
CA LEU A 38 2.20 0.08 6.58
C LEU A 38 3.30 0.08 7.65
N SER A 39 2.97 -0.24 8.90
CA SER A 39 3.92 -0.39 10.00
C SER A 39 4.93 -1.51 9.71
N ASP A 40 4.46 -2.67 9.25
CA ASP A 40 5.32 -3.78 8.90
C ASP A 40 6.23 -3.47 7.70
N LEU A 41 5.70 -2.77 6.68
CA LEU A 41 6.51 -2.27 5.57
C LEU A 41 7.62 -1.32 6.05
N ARG A 42 7.38 -0.47 7.05
CA ARG A 42 8.41 0.42 7.63
C ARG A 42 9.47 -0.35 8.40
N LYS A 43 9.08 -1.41 9.14
CA LYS A 43 10.05 -2.26 9.86
C LYS A 43 11.05 -2.92 8.92
N MET A 44 10.65 -3.16 7.66
CA MET A 44 11.52 -3.72 6.62
C MET A 44 12.53 -2.73 6.03
N ASP A 45 12.43 -1.42 6.28
CA ASP A 45 13.32 -0.41 5.66
C ASP A 45 14.82 -0.71 5.92
N ARG A 46 15.17 -1.22 7.12
CA ARG A 46 16.54 -1.63 7.43
C ARG A 46 17.01 -2.87 6.68
N GLN A 47 16.10 -3.77 6.32
CA GLN A 47 16.42 -4.95 5.50
C GLN A 47 16.58 -4.54 4.04
N ILE A 48 15.69 -3.69 3.53
CA ILE A 48 15.77 -3.12 2.18
C ILE A 48 17.08 -2.34 2.02
N GLY A 49 17.43 -1.50 2.99
CA GLY A 49 18.70 -0.76 2.97
C GLY A 49 19.95 -1.67 2.94
N ARG A 50 19.86 -2.89 3.46
CA ARG A 50 20.93 -3.90 3.33
C ARG A 50 20.93 -4.57 1.96
N LEU A 51 19.75 -4.87 1.41
CA LEU A 51 19.61 -5.47 0.07
C LEU A 51 20.11 -4.53 -1.04
N ARG A 52 19.95 -3.22 -0.86
CA ARG A 52 20.46 -2.20 -1.79
C ARG A 52 21.98 -2.08 -1.80
N GLN A 53 22.68 -2.67 -0.84
CA GLN A 53 24.15 -2.64 -0.83
C GLN A 53 24.69 -3.59 -1.89
N GLU A 54 25.72 -3.15 -2.60
CA GLU A 54 26.44 -4.00 -3.54
C GLU A 54 26.95 -5.26 -2.83
N THR A 55 26.69 -6.43 -3.43
CA THR A 55 27.10 -7.70 -2.85
C THR A 55 28.62 -7.85 -2.96
N LYS A 56 29.31 -8.00 -1.82
CA LYS A 56 30.77 -8.11 -1.79
C LYS A 56 31.24 -9.53 -2.16
N LEU A 57 31.32 -9.81 -3.46
CA LEU A 57 31.75 -11.11 -4.01
C LEU A 57 33.19 -11.10 -4.53
N GLY A 58 33.93 -10.01 -4.33
CA GLY A 58 35.28 -9.81 -4.85
C GLY A 58 35.27 -9.20 -6.27
N THR A 59 36.43 -9.18 -6.92
CA THR A 59 36.63 -8.52 -8.22
C THR A 59 36.85 -9.49 -9.38
N SER A 60 36.53 -10.78 -9.20
CA SER A 60 36.52 -11.72 -10.31
C SER A 60 35.42 -11.36 -11.30
N PRO A 61 35.54 -11.70 -12.59
CA PRO A 61 34.49 -11.44 -13.58
C PRO A 61 33.12 -11.97 -13.14
N ASP A 62 33.06 -13.18 -12.60
CA ASP A 62 31.82 -13.80 -12.11
C ASP A 62 31.28 -13.10 -10.86
N GLY A 63 32.16 -12.67 -9.95
CA GLY A 63 31.79 -11.95 -8.73
C GLY A 63 31.14 -10.60 -9.05
N THR A 64 31.72 -9.85 -9.99
CA THR A 64 31.16 -8.58 -10.48
C THR A 64 29.82 -8.80 -11.18
N ALA A 65 29.71 -9.79 -12.05
CA ALA A 65 28.46 -10.07 -12.76
C ALA A 65 27.31 -10.42 -11.79
N MET A 66 27.59 -11.24 -10.78
CA MET A 66 26.59 -11.62 -9.78
C MET A 66 26.22 -10.46 -8.84
N ALA A 67 27.18 -9.60 -8.48
CA ALA A 67 26.90 -8.39 -7.70
C ALA A 67 25.93 -7.46 -8.44
N SER A 68 26.15 -7.23 -9.74
CA SER A 68 25.23 -6.46 -10.59
C SER A 68 23.85 -7.10 -10.67
N TYR A 69 23.77 -8.42 -10.90
CA TYR A 69 22.50 -9.14 -10.96
C TYR A 69 21.67 -9.01 -9.66
N ASN A 70 22.33 -9.12 -8.50
CA ASN A 70 21.68 -8.93 -7.21
C ASN A 70 21.14 -7.50 -7.05
N GLN A 71 21.92 -6.50 -7.48
CA GLN A 71 21.51 -5.11 -7.42
C GLN A 71 20.32 -4.83 -8.34
N GLU A 72 20.34 -5.36 -9.58
CA GLU A 72 19.22 -5.26 -10.52
C GLU A 72 17.96 -5.94 -9.99
N SER A 73 18.09 -7.09 -9.33
CA SER A 73 16.95 -7.79 -8.70
C SER A 73 16.32 -6.96 -7.56
N VAL A 74 17.10 -6.09 -6.92
CA VAL A 74 16.64 -5.25 -5.82
C VAL A 74 16.02 -3.95 -6.33
N GLU A 75 16.76 -3.19 -7.14
CA GLU A 75 16.35 -1.85 -7.62
C GLU A 75 15.42 -1.92 -8.85
N GLY A 76 15.49 -3.02 -9.60
CA GLY A 76 14.86 -3.17 -10.90
C GLY A 76 15.82 -2.83 -12.04
N GLY A 77 15.56 -3.40 -13.21
CA GLY A 77 16.44 -3.32 -14.37
C GLY A 77 16.28 -4.55 -15.27
N GLY A 78 16.74 -4.48 -16.52
CA GLY A 78 16.81 -5.64 -17.42
C GLY A 78 15.48 -6.40 -17.65
N GLY A 79 14.32 -5.73 -17.50
CA GLY A 79 13.00 -6.36 -17.64
C GLY A 79 12.42 -6.97 -16.36
N THR A 80 13.04 -6.77 -15.19
CA THR A 80 12.49 -7.19 -13.89
C THR A 80 11.96 -6.00 -13.08
N THR A 81 10.83 -6.21 -12.39
CA THR A 81 10.40 -5.27 -11.34
C THR A 81 11.19 -5.61 -10.08
N GLY A 82 12.09 -4.72 -9.68
CA GLY A 82 12.86 -4.89 -8.45
C GLY A 82 11.96 -4.97 -7.22
N ILE A 83 12.45 -5.58 -6.15
CA ILE A 83 11.68 -5.69 -4.90
C ILE A 83 11.39 -4.31 -4.28
N VAL A 84 12.32 -3.38 -4.42
CA VAL A 84 12.20 -1.99 -3.94
C VAL A 84 11.01 -1.28 -4.57
N PRO A 85 10.94 -1.10 -5.90
CA PRO A 85 9.82 -0.38 -6.50
C PRO A 85 8.48 -1.07 -6.25
N ALA A 86 8.46 -2.41 -6.12
CA ALA A 86 7.25 -3.13 -5.77
C ALA A 86 6.77 -2.86 -4.33
N ILE A 87 7.68 -2.72 -3.36
CA ILE A 87 7.35 -2.31 -1.97
C ILE A 87 6.86 -0.86 -1.95
N GLU A 88 7.51 0.02 -2.70
CA GLU A 88 7.12 1.45 -2.79
C GLU A 88 5.72 1.60 -3.41
N GLN A 89 5.43 0.87 -4.49
CA GLN A 89 4.09 0.83 -5.09
C GLN A 89 3.03 0.32 -4.12
N LEU A 90 3.32 -0.75 -3.37
CA LEU A 90 2.40 -1.27 -2.37
C LEU A 90 2.14 -0.25 -1.26
N ARG A 91 3.19 0.44 -0.79
CA ARG A 91 3.08 1.50 0.22
C ARG A 91 2.21 2.67 -0.27
N SER A 92 2.38 3.09 -1.53
CA SER A 92 1.53 4.12 -2.14
C SER A 92 0.06 3.67 -2.18
N ALA A 93 -0.20 2.47 -2.70
CA ALA A 93 -1.57 1.97 -2.83
C ALA A 93 -2.26 1.80 -1.47
N LEU A 94 -1.54 1.38 -0.43
CA LEU A 94 -2.06 1.30 0.94
C LEU A 94 -2.43 2.69 1.49
N ASN A 95 -1.58 3.70 1.31
CA ASN A 95 -1.89 5.07 1.75
C ASN A 95 -3.11 5.64 1.00
N GLU A 96 -3.16 5.46 -0.32
CA GLU A 96 -4.30 5.94 -1.12
C GLU A 96 -5.61 5.25 -0.74
N ALA A 97 -5.58 3.94 -0.48
CA ALA A 97 -6.74 3.20 -0.01
C ALA A 97 -7.20 3.68 1.38
N ARG A 98 -6.24 3.96 2.28
CA ARG A 98 -6.52 4.52 3.61
C ARG A 98 -7.23 5.86 3.51
N ASP A 99 -6.69 6.78 2.71
CA ASP A 99 -7.24 8.12 2.55
C ASP A 99 -8.64 8.10 1.92
N ALA A 100 -8.85 7.24 0.92
CA ALA A 100 -10.15 7.04 0.30
C ALA A 100 -11.17 6.47 1.29
N MET A 101 -10.77 5.50 2.13
CA MET A 101 -11.63 4.96 3.18
C MET A 101 -12.00 6.01 4.23
N GLN A 102 -11.05 6.83 4.68
CA GLN A 102 -11.33 7.89 5.65
C GLN A 102 -12.37 8.88 5.09
N LYS A 103 -12.20 9.33 3.86
CA LYS A 103 -13.17 10.19 3.17
C LYS A 103 -14.54 9.54 3.03
N ALA A 104 -14.60 8.25 2.69
CA ALA A 104 -15.87 7.54 2.57
C ALA A 104 -16.63 7.48 3.90
N ILE A 105 -15.94 7.27 5.03
CA ILE A 105 -16.54 7.30 6.37
C ILE A 105 -17.06 8.70 6.72
N GLU A 106 -16.28 9.74 6.43
CA GLU A 106 -16.67 11.14 6.65
C GLU A 106 -17.95 11.49 5.86
N ASN A 107 -17.97 11.18 4.57
CA ASN A 107 -19.15 11.40 3.71
C ASN A 107 -20.38 10.63 4.22
N TYR A 108 -20.22 9.39 4.67
CA TYR A 108 -21.33 8.61 5.23
C TYR A 108 -21.92 9.26 6.49
N ARG A 109 -21.07 9.72 7.42
CA ARG A 109 -21.52 10.43 8.64
C ARG A 109 -22.25 11.74 8.31
N GLU A 110 -21.77 12.50 7.33
CA GLU A 110 -22.43 13.74 6.89
C GLU A 110 -23.82 13.47 6.29
N VAL A 111 -23.94 12.46 5.42
CA VAL A 111 -25.22 12.08 4.80
C VAL A 111 -26.20 11.56 5.85
N ASP A 112 -25.76 10.72 6.79
CA ASP A 112 -26.63 10.20 7.84
C ASP A 112 -27.11 11.32 8.78
N SER A 113 -26.23 12.25 9.17
CA SER A 113 -26.58 13.40 10.01
C SER A 113 -27.55 14.39 9.34
N SER A 114 -27.41 14.61 8.02
CA SER A 114 -28.28 15.50 7.26
C SER A 114 -29.66 14.89 7.01
N ASN A 115 -29.74 13.57 6.83
CA ASN A 115 -31.01 12.86 6.76
C ASN A 115 -31.73 12.83 8.12
N ALA A 116 -31.02 12.52 9.20
CA ALA A 116 -31.61 12.49 10.55
C ALA A 116 -32.23 13.84 10.98
N SER A 117 -31.58 14.95 10.65
CA SER A 117 -32.09 16.30 10.92
C SER A 117 -33.29 16.69 10.06
N THR A 118 -33.41 16.12 8.85
CA THR A 118 -34.58 16.31 7.97
C THR A 118 -35.80 15.55 8.50
N TYR A 119 -35.62 14.34 9.03
CA TYR A 119 -36.72 13.54 9.59
C TYR A 119 -37.22 14.03 10.96
N GLN A 120 -36.41 14.73 11.75
CA GLN A 120 -36.84 15.32 13.02
C GLN A 120 -37.71 16.59 12.86
N ARG A 121 -37.85 17.10 11.63
CA ARG A 121 -38.58 18.35 11.33
C ARG A 121 -40.02 18.14 10.84
N TYR A 122 -40.47 16.89 10.72
CA TYR A 122 -41.84 16.49 10.40
C TYR A 122 -42.46 15.72 11.57
#